data_AF-A0AAW2YB78-F1
#
_entry.id   AF-A0AAW2YB78-F1
#
_cell.length_a   1.000
_cell.length_b   1.000
_cell.length_c   1.000
_cell.angle_alpha   90.00
_cell.angle_beta   90.00
_cell.angle_gamma   90.00
#
_symmetry.space_group_name_H-M   'P 1'
#
loop_
_entity.id
_entity.type
_entity.pdbx_description
1 polymer ?
#
loop_
_entity_poly.entity_id
_entity_poly.type
_entity_poly.pdbx_seq_one_letter_code
_entity_poly.pdbx_strand_id
1 'polypeptide(L)'
;MYRDRSRRMLGLNQSSYIEKVLKRFRMEHSKRGLLPMRHGIKLFKKQSPKTDEELKMMSDIPYASAVGSIQYVVQCTRPDVAYSLSITSRY
;
A
#
# COMPACT_ATOMS: atom_id res chain seq x y z
N MET A 1 -13.66 -0.93 -9.70
CA MET A 1 -13.38 -0.93 -11.16
C MET A 1 -14.61 -1.46 -11.86
N TYR A 2 -15.34 -0.56 -12.48
CA TYR A 2 -16.46 -0.84 -13.36
C TYR A 2 -15.93 -0.68 -14.79
N ARG A 3 -16.14 -1.67 -15.65
CA ARG A 3 -15.72 -1.61 -17.06
C ARG A 3 -16.92 -1.89 -17.93
N ASP A 4 -17.40 -0.85 -18.60
CA ASP A 4 -18.44 -0.94 -19.59
C ASP A 4 -17.79 -1.07 -20.98
N ARG A 5 -17.81 -2.29 -21.52
CA ARG A 5 -17.17 -2.58 -22.81
C ARG A 5 -17.99 -2.07 -24.00
N SER A 6 -19.32 -1.99 -23.88
CA SER A 6 -20.18 -1.51 -24.96
C SER A 6 -20.04 -0.01 -25.13
N ARG A 7 -19.93 0.74 -24.03
CA ARG A 7 -19.66 2.19 -24.03
C ARG A 7 -18.19 2.58 -24.03
N ARG A 8 -17.27 1.59 -24.00
CA ARG A 8 -15.81 1.79 -23.83
C ARG A 8 -15.45 2.65 -22.61
N MET A 9 -16.28 2.62 -21.56
CA MET A 9 -16.07 3.41 -20.35
C MET A 9 -15.40 2.57 -19.26
N LEU A 10 -14.46 3.19 -18.56
CA LEU A 10 -13.82 2.61 -17.38
C LEU A 10 -14.06 3.52 -16.17
N GLY A 11 -14.83 3.04 -15.21
CA GLY A 11 -15.04 3.69 -13.92
C GLY A 11 -14.10 3.14 -12.86
N LEU A 12 -13.25 4.00 -12.30
CA LEU A 12 -12.37 3.66 -11.18
C LEU A 12 -12.86 4.33 -9.91
N ASN A 13 -13.37 3.52 -8.98
CA ASN A 13 -13.61 3.97 -7.61
C ASN A 13 -12.32 3.76 -6.81
N GLN A 14 -11.67 4.85 -6.41
CA GLN A 14 -10.37 4.85 -5.73
C GLN A 14 -10.42 4.16 -4.37
N SER A 15 -11.45 4.42 -3.55
CA SER A 15 -11.63 3.77 -2.25
C SER A 15 -11.71 2.25 -2.41
N SER A 16 -12.46 1.78 -3.41
CA SER A 16 -12.54 0.35 -3.72
C SER A 16 -11.22 -0.24 -4.21
N TYR A 17 -10.36 0.55 -4.86
CA TYR A 17 -9.04 0.10 -5.29
C TYR A 17 -8.10 -0.04 -4.09
N ILE A 18 -8.05 0.96 -3.21
CA ILE A 18 -7.24 0.95 -1.99
C ILE A 18 -7.65 -0.23 -1.09
N GLU A 19 -8.93 -0.45 -0.87
CA GLU A 19 -9.43 -1.60 -0.09
C GLU A 19 -9.01 -2.95 -0.69
N LYS A 20 -9.07 -3.08 -2.03
CA LYS A 20 -8.60 -4.28 -2.72
C LYS A 20 -7.10 -4.49 -2.57
N VAL A 21 -6.31 -3.42 -2.65
CA VAL A 21 -4.86 -3.47 -2.43
C VAL A 21 -4.56 -3.91 -1.00
N LEU A 22 -5.22 -3.31 0.00
CA LEU A 22 -5.03 -3.69 1.41
C LEU A 22 -5.36 -5.18 1.64
N LYS A 23 -6.50 -5.65 1.14
CA LYS A 23 -6.90 -7.06 1.26
C LYS A 23 -5.95 -8.01 0.52
N ARG A 24 -5.45 -7.61 -0.65
CA ARG A 24 -4.53 -8.43 -1.46
C ARG A 24 -3.20 -8.69 -0.73
N PHE A 25 -2.71 -7.72 0.03
CA PHE A 25 -1.43 -7.82 0.74
C PHE A 25 -1.59 -8.11 2.24
N ARG A 26 -2.76 -8.58 2.69
CA ARG A 26 -3.07 -8.90 4.10
C ARG A 26 -2.88 -7.71 5.06
N MET A 27 -3.25 -6.51 4.62
CA MET A 27 -3.11 -5.23 5.34
C MET A 27 -4.47 -4.59 5.72
N GLU A 28 -5.56 -5.35 5.67
CA GLU A 28 -6.92 -4.88 5.98
C GLU A 28 -7.10 -4.33 7.41
N HIS A 29 -6.28 -4.84 8.34
CA HIS A 29 -6.29 -4.45 9.75
C HIS A 29 -5.20 -3.43 10.10
N SER A 30 -4.51 -2.86 9.11
CA SER A 30 -3.53 -1.81 9.35
C SER A 30 -4.18 -0.57 9.96
N LYS A 31 -3.44 0.09 10.87
CA LYS A 31 -3.92 1.29 11.57
C LYS A 31 -4.30 2.37 10.57
N ARG A 32 -5.54 2.85 10.68
CA ARG A 32 -6.04 4.00 9.91
C ARG A 32 -5.66 5.27 10.66
N GLY A 33 -5.00 6.20 9.98
CA GLY A 33 -4.57 7.47 10.55
C GLY A 33 -4.89 8.63 9.61
N LEU A 34 -4.93 9.84 10.17
CA LEU A 34 -5.09 11.07 9.40
C LEU A 34 -3.91 11.32 8.45
N LEU A 35 -2.70 10.94 8.89
CA LEU A 35 -1.47 11.04 8.11
C LEU A 35 -0.99 9.64 7.71
N PRO A 36 -0.62 9.43 6.43
CA PRO A 36 -0.03 8.17 5.97
C PRO A 36 1.25 7.78 6.75
N MET A 37 2.08 8.76 7.09
CA MET A 37 3.25 8.61 7.96
C MET A 37 3.57 9.96 8.61
N ARG A 38 3.99 9.97 9.88
CA ARG A 38 4.47 11.20 10.52
C ARG A 38 5.88 11.52 10.04
N HIS A 39 6.14 12.81 9.83
CA HIS A 39 7.48 13.30 9.51
C HIS A 39 8.46 12.99 10.65
N GLY A 40 9.72 12.71 10.29
CA GLY A 40 10.78 12.42 11.25
C GLY A 40 10.84 10.97 11.74
N ILE A 41 9.94 10.10 11.27
CA ILE A 41 10.07 8.65 11.51
C ILE A 41 11.22 8.12 10.66
N LYS A 42 12.24 7.55 11.32
CA LYS A 42 13.28 6.74 10.68
C LYS A 42 12.96 5.27 10.90
N LEU A 43 13.05 4.48 9.82
CA LEU A 43 12.93 3.03 9.90
C LEU A 43 14.26 2.44 10.36
N PHE A 44 14.20 1.51 11.31
CA PHE A 44 15.36 0.85 11.88
C PHE A 44 15.27 -0.66 11.65
N LYS A 45 16.41 -1.34 11.47
CA LYS A 45 16.46 -2.81 11.36
C LYS A 45 15.83 -3.55 12.55
N LYS A 46 15.76 -2.92 13.73
CA LYS A 46 15.06 -3.48 14.91
C LYS A 46 13.54 -3.64 14.72
N GLN A 47 12.96 -3.01 13.68
CA GLN A 47 11.56 -3.11 13.29
C GLN A 47 11.32 -4.18 12.22
N SER A 48 12.38 -4.86 11.76
CA SER A 48 12.24 -6.08 10.95
C SER A 48 11.59 -7.19 11.76
N PRO A 49 10.94 -8.16 11.10
CA PRO A 49 10.43 -9.38 11.72
C PRO A 49 11.45 -10.02 12.65
N LYS A 50 10.99 -10.42 13.83
CA LYS A 50 11.82 -11.15 14.78
C LYS A 50 11.34 -12.57 15.02
N THR A 51 10.04 -12.81 14.84
CA THR A 51 9.46 -14.14 15.02
C THR A 51 9.39 -14.89 13.70
N ASP A 52 9.46 -16.22 13.78
CA ASP A 52 9.31 -17.10 12.62
C ASP A 52 7.96 -16.93 11.91
N GLU A 53 6.93 -16.59 12.67
CA GLU A 53 5.59 -16.29 12.15
C GLU A 53 5.58 -15.00 11.33
N GLU A 54 6.18 -13.91 11.83
CA GLU A 54 6.31 -12.65 11.11
C GLU A 54 7.15 -12.83 9.83
N LEU A 55 8.23 -13.60 9.90
CA LEU A 55 9.09 -13.90 8.75
C LEU A 55 8.34 -14.67 7.66
N LYS A 56 7.59 -15.72 8.03
CA LYS A 56 6.75 -16.47 7.09
C LYS A 56 5.67 -15.58 6.48
N MET A 57 4.98 -14.78 7.29
CA MET A 57 3.97 -13.85 6.77
C MET A 57 4.57 -12.84 5.79
N MET A 58 5.75 -12.28 6.09
CA MET A 58 6.41 -11.32 5.21
C MET A 58 7.00 -11.96 3.95
N SER A 59 7.41 -13.24 4.01
CA SER A 59 7.84 -13.99 2.83
C SER A 59 6.70 -14.24 1.84
N ASP A 60 5.47 -14.38 2.33
CA ASP A 60 4.28 -14.57 1.48
C ASP A 60 3.85 -13.28 0.76
N ILE A 61 4.23 -12.12 1.29
CA ILE A 61 3.76 -10.82 0.80
C ILE A 61 4.79 -10.23 -0.17
N PRO A 62 4.46 -10.08 -1.47
CA PRO A 62 5.40 -9.48 -2.42
C PRO A 62 5.42 -7.95 -2.23
N TYR A 63 6.28 -7.48 -1.33
CA TYR A 63 6.40 -6.05 -0.95
C TYR A 63 6.63 -5.13 -2.15
N ALA A 64 7.44 -5.53 -3.13
CA ALA A 64 7.64 -4.76 -4.36
C ALA A 64 6.32 -4.51 -5.12
N SER A 65 5.43 -5.52 -5.15
CA SER A 65 4.09 -5.38 -5.75
C SER A 65 3.17 -4.46 -4.93
N ALA A 66 3.28 -4.49 -3.60
CA ALA A 66 2.54 -3.60 -2.72
C ALA A 66 2.97 -2.13 -2.91
N VAL A 67 4.27 -1.87 -2.92
CA VAL A 67 4.88 -0.56 -3.20
C VAL A 67 4.43 -0.04 -4.57
N GLY A 68 4.48 -0.87 -5.62
CA GLY A 68 4.00 -0.49 -6.96
C GLY A 68 2.49 -0.17 -6.99
N SER A 69 1.68 -0.91 -6.23
CA SER A 69 0.23 -0.63 -6.13
C SER A 69 -0.04 0.71 -5.45
N ILE A 70 0.76 1.07 -4.44
CA ILE A 70 0.68 2.36 -3.73
C ILE A 70 1.21 3.50 -4.62
N GLN A 71 2.26 3.27 -5.42
CA GLN A 71 2.76 4.26 -6.38
C GLN A 71 1.68 4.73 -7.35
N TYR A 72 0.82 3.81 -7.82
CA TYR A 72 -0.33 4.17 -8.65
C TYR A 72 -1.29 5.12 -7.92
N VAL A 73 -1.59 4.84 -6.65
CA VAL A 73 -2.46 5.69 -5.80
C VAL A 73 -1.88 7.10 -5.64
N VAL A 74 -0.56 7.19 -5.46
CA VAL A 74 0.18 8.47 -5.36
C VAL A 74 0.08 9.26 -6.67
N GLN A 75 0.30 8.63 -7.81
CA GLN A 75 0.27 9.30 -9.12
C GLN A 75 -1.12 9.77 -9.52
N CYS A 76 -2.17 9.02 -9.17
CA CYS A 76 -3.51 9.34 -9.62
C CYS A 76 -4.25 10.32 -8.70
N THR A 77 -4.28 10.09 -7.39
CA THR A 77 -5.29 10.75 -6.53
C THR A 77 -4.87 11.06 -5.09
N ARG A 78 -3.78 10.49 -4.57
CA ARG A 78 -3.37 10.63 -3.17
C ARG A 78 -1.88 11.00 -3.05
N PRO A 79 -1.50 12.22 -3.48
CA PRO A 79 -0.11 12.68 -3.40
C PRO A 79 0.40 12.79 -1.95
N ASP A 80 -0.51 12.89 -0.96
CA ASP A 80 -0.20 12.89 0.47
C ASP A 80 0.50 11.60 0.95
N VAL A 81 0.34 10.48 0.22
CA VAL A 81 1.01 9.20 0.54
C VAL A 81 2.44 9.15 0.00
N ALA A 82 2.84 10.06 -0.90
CA ALA A 82 4.14 10.05 -1.59
C ALA A 82 5.34 10.01 -0.62
N TYR A 83 5.26 10.76 0.48
CA TYR A 83 6.29 10.76 1.51
C TYR A 83 6.50 9.36 2.12
N SER A 84 5.40 8.69 2.49
CA SER A 84 5.44 7.35 3.09
C SER A 84 6.04 6.35 2.12
N LEU A 85 5.61 6.41 0.86
CA LEU A 85 6.09 5.54 -0.20
C LEU A 85 7.59 5.71 -0.46
N SER A 86 8.07 6.96 -0.46
CA SER A 86 9.49 7.28 -0.66
C SER A 86 10.37 6.77 0.48
N ILE A 87 9.82 6.63 1.69
CA ILE A 87 10.54 6.04 2.81
C ILE A 87 10.53 4.52 2.71
N THR A 88 9.38 3.91 2.40
CA THR A 88 9.26 2.45 2.33
C THR A 88 9.91 1.83 1.11
N SER A 89 10.09 2.56 0.00
CA SER A 89 10.76 2.03 -1.21
C SER A 89 12.28 1.86 -1.08
N ARG A 90 12.89 2.42 -0.03
CA ARG A 90 14.34 2.41 0.18
C ARG A 90 14.86 1.18 0.91
N TYR A 91 13.97 0.42 1.54
CA TYR A 91 14.28 -0.72 2.40
C TYR A 91 13.65 -1.99 1.85
#